data_AF-A0A3P8VK68-F1
#
_entry.id   AF-A0A3P8VK68-F1
#
_cell.length_a   1.000
_cell.length_b   1.000
_cell.length_c   1.000
_cell.angle_alpha   90.00
_cell.angle_beta   90.00
_cell.angle_gamma   90.00
#
_symmetry.space_group_name_H-M   'P 1'
#
loop_
_entity.id
_entity.type
_entity.pdbx_description
1 polymer ?
#
loop_
_entity_poly.entity_id
_entity_poly.type
_entity_poly.pdbx_seq_one_letter_code
_entity_poly.pdbx_strand_id
1 'polypeptide(L)'
;MAKDMTLLWGSGSPPCWRVMIALEEKNLQGYNQKLLSFEKMDHKSQEVMAMNPRGQLPSFKHGNIIVNESFGACMYLESQFKSQGNKLIPDCAEEQGKMYQRLFEGNTLNQKMVDVIYYNYKVPENERLESAIKRNKESLAEEIKLWEGYLQGCCCLAGKNFTLADVIVYPAVAYLFRFGLSEQRYPHLAKYYKCLKERPSIKASWPPTWKENPQGQDLLKDL
;
A
#
# COMPACT_ATOMS: atom_id res chain seq x y z
N MET A 1 8.62 10.08 21.31
CA MET A 1 7.19 10.45 21.13
C MET A 1 6.91 10.67 19.65
N ALA A 2 5.65 10.72 19.19
CA ALA A 2 5.32 10.92 17.76
C ALA A 2 5.98 12.16 17.14
N LYS A 3 6.19 13.23 17.93
CA LYS A 3 6.92 14.45 17.54
C LYS A 3 8.38 14.21 17.13
N ASP A 4 8.99 13.09 17.54
CA ASP A 4 10.36 12.72 17.17
C ASP A 4 10.40 11.97 15.82
N MET A 5 9.24 11.70 15.22
CA MET A 5 9.13 11.06 13.92
C MET A 5 9.09 12.09 12.80
N THR A 6 9.63 11.72 11.64
CA THR A 6 9.49 12.47 10.40
C THR A 6 9.10 11.52 9.28
N LEU A 7 8.07 11.88 8.50
CA LEU A 7 7.66 11.18 7.29
C LEU A 7 7.68 12.14 6.10
N LEU A 8 8.57 11.90 5.15
CA LEU A 8 8.50 12.49 3.81
C LEU A 8 7.72 11.53 2.92
N TRP A 9 6.65 12.01 2.30
CA TRP A 9 5.71 11.14 1.57
C TRP A 9 5.13 11.82 0.34
N GLY A 10 4.56 11.02 -0.56
CA GLY A 10 3.92 11.51 -1.78
C GLY A 10 2.50 10.97 -1.91
N SER A 11 1.56 11.81 -2.35
CA SER A 11 0.16 11.42 -2.52
C SER A 11 0.03 10.29 -3.53
N GLY A 12 -0.84 9.33 -3.23
CA GLY A 12 -1.08 8.16 -4.05
C GLY A 12 0.01 7.09 -3.94
N SER A 13 1.16 7.28 -3.30
CA SER A 13 2.18 6.21 -3.21
C SER A 13 1.71 5.07 -2.28
N PRO A 14 1.54 3.82 -2.79
CA PRO A 14 1.18 2.69 -1.92
C PRO A 14 2.19 2.45 -0.79
N PRO A 15 3.52 2.49 -1.02
CA PRO A 15 4.51 2.41 0.05
C PRO A 15 4.34 3.49 1.14
N CYS A 16 4.03 4.73 0.77
CA CYS A 16 3.78 5.79 1.75
C CYS A 16 2.52 5.50 2.57
N TRP A 17 1.47 5.07 1.87
CA TRP A 17 0.17 4.81 2.49
C TRP A 17 0.25 3.71 3.54
N ARG A 18 1.06 2.66 3.33
CA ARG A 18 1.32 1.61 4.34
C ARG A 18 1.82 2.19 5.66
N VAL A 19 2.80 3.10 5.60
CA VAL A 19 3.39 3.74 6.79
C VAL A 19 2.37 4.66 7.45
N MET A 20 1.59 5.41 6.68
CA MET A 20 0.52 6.26 7.22
C MET A 20 -0.57 5.46 7.91
N ILE A 21 -1.02 4.34 7.33
CA ILE A 21 -1.99 3.44 7.97
C ILE A 21 -1.40 2.90 9.27
N ALA A 22 -0.15 2.42 9.27
CA ALA A 22 0.49 1.93 10.49
C ALA A 22 0.56 3.02 11.58
N LEU A 23 0.95 4.25 11.25
CA LEU A 23 0.99 5.36 12.21
C LEU A 23 -0.39 5.63 12.83
N GLU A 24 -1.45 5.66 12.00
CA GLU A 24 -2.81 5.84 12.49
C GLU A 24 -3.29 4.66 13.36
N GLU A 25 -3.02 3.42 12.95
CA GLU A 25 -3.36 2.22 13.73
C GLU A 25 -2.68 2.18 15.09
N LYS A 26 -1.46 2.72 15.19
CA LYS A 26 -0.71 2.84 16.43
C LYS A 26 -1.06 4.10 17.24
N ASN A 27 -2.05 4.89 16.81
CA ASN A 27 -2.41 6.19 17.41
C ASN A 27 -1.19 7.12 17.55
N LEU A 28 -0.31 7.13 16.55
CA LEU A 28 0.90 7.95 16.50
C LEU A 28 0.66 9.17 15.62
N GLN A 29 -0.13 10.11 16.13
CA GLN A 29 -0.47 11.36 15.44
C GLN A 29 0.44 12.51 15.92
N GLY A 30 0.54 13.58 15.13
CA GLY A 30 1.36 14.75 15.46
C GLY A 30 2.86 14.57 15.19
N TYR A 31 3.23 13.63 14.32
CA TYR A 31 4.57 13.52 13.75
C TYR A 31 4.82 14.62 12.72
N ASN A 32 6.10 14.94 12.49
CA ASN A 32 6.47 15.87 11.44
C ASN A 32 6.26 15.18 10.09
N GLN A 33 5.61 15.84 9.14
CA GLN A 33 5.42 15.28 7.82
C GLN A 33 5.50 16.33 6.74
N LYS A 34 5.95 15.90 5.56
CA LYS A 34 6.02 16.74 4.37
C LYS A 34 5.50 15.97 3.16
N LEU A 35 4.42 16.47 2.58
CA LEU A 35 3.91 16.01 1.30
C LEU A 35 4.78 16.60 0.17
N LEU A 36 5.32 15.72 -0.67
CA LEU A 36 6.21 16.04 -1.78
C LEU A 36 5.56 15.70 -3.12
N SER A 37 5.87 16.47 -4.16
CA SER A 37 5.35 16.23 -5.51
C SER A 37 6.23 15.24 -6.28
N PHE A 38 5.59 14.22 -6.87
CA PHE A 38 6.26 13.34 -7.83
C PHE A 38 6.51 14.06 -9.16
N GLU A 39 5.59 14.91 -9.61
CA GLU A 39 5.69 15.66 -10.88
C GLU A 39 6.87 16.64 -10.87
N LYS A 40 7.10 17.31 -9.73
CA LYS A 40 8.24 18.22 -9.55
C LYS A 40 9.55 17.51 -9.20
N MET A 41 9.53 16.19 -9.14
CA MET A 41 10.69 15.37 -8.76
C MET A 41 11.22 15.68 -7.34
N ASP A 42 10.38 16.19 -6.43
CA ASP A 42 10.79 16.57 -5.06
C ASP A 42 11.35 15.38 -4.26
N HIS A 43 10.93 14.16 -4.60
CA HIS A 43 11.47 12.91 -4.06
C HIS A 43 12.96 12.68 -4.37
N LYS A 44 13.56 13.47 -5.27
CA LYS A 44 15.00 13.50 -5.58
C LYS A 44 15.74 14.68 -4.95
N SER A 45 15.07 15.49 -4.13
CA SER A 45 15.69 16.62 -3.44
C SER A 45 16.81 16.16 -2.48
N GLN A 46 17.73 17.07 -2.17
CA GLN A 46 18.80 16.82 -1.21
C GLN A 46 18.26 16.43 0.18
N GLU A 47 17.12 17.00 0.60
CA GLU A 47 16.45 16.65 1.85
C GLU A 47 16.06 15.17 1.90
N VAL A 48 15.46 14.66 0.81
CA VAL A 48 15.11 13.23 0.71
C VAL A 48 16.36 12.38 0.60
N MET A 49 17.32 12.75 -0.24
CA MET A 49 18.55 11.97 -0.45
C MET A 49 19.41 11.85 0.82
N ALA A 50 19.40 12.87 1.68
CA ALA A 50 20.07 12.83 2.97
C ALA A 50 19.46 11.82 3.95
N MET A 51 18.15 11.54 3.84
CA MET A 51 17.47 10.53 4.66
C MET A 51 17.43 9.16 3.96
N ASN A 52 17.23 9.14 2.66
CA ASN A 52 17.10 7.97 1.81
C ASN A 52 17.94 8.14 0.55
N PRO A 53 19.16 7.57 0.50
CA PRO A 53 20.07 7.69 -0.65
C PRO A 53 19.50 7.18 -1.98
N ARG A 54 18.39 6.43 -1.98
CA ARG A 54 17.68 6.00 -3.19
C ARG A 54 16.81 7.11 -3.81
N GLY A 55 16.57 8.20 -3.07
CA GLY A 55 15.66 9.27 -3.48
C GLY A 55 14.25 8.74 -3.71
N GLN A 56 13.71 8.03 -2.73
CA GLN A 56 12.42 7.35 -2.80
C GLN A 56 11.55 7.73 -1.61
N LEU A 57 10.24 7.58 -1.79
CA LEU A 57 9.24 7.79 -0.75
C LEU A 57 8.54 6.46 -0.43
N PRO A 58 8.21 6.16 0.83
CA PRO A 58 8.41 7.02 2.00
C PRO A 58 9.90 7.16 2.37
N SER A 59 10.25 8.29 2.97
CA SER A 59 11.48 8.41 3.76
C SER A 59 11.05 8.69 5.18
N PHE A 60 11.37 7.78 6.09
CA PHE A 60 10.86 7.78 7.45
C PHE A 60 12.00 7.67 8.46
N LYS A 61 11.91 8.47 9.52
CA LYS A 61 12.80 8.38 10.67
C LYS A 61 12.06 8.57 11.99
N HIS A 62 12.62 8.00 13.05
CA HIS A 62 12.23 8.22 14.44
C HIS A 62 13.48 8.53 15.27
N GLY A 63 13.62 9.79 15.69
CA GLY A 63 14.89 10.30 16.23
C GLY A 63 16.02 10.14 15.21
N ASN A 64 17.04 9.38 15.59
CA ASN A 64 18.20 9.07 14.73
C ASN A 64 18.04 7.77 13.91
N ILE A 65 16.96 7.02 14.11
CA ILE A 65 16.71 5.74 13.43
C ILE A 65 16.02 6.02 12.10
N ILE A 66 16.65 5.65 10.99
CA ILE A 66 16.11 5.78 9.64
C ILE A 66 15.59 4.43 9.17
N VAL A 67 14.33 4.36 8.75
CA VAL A 67 13.68 3.14 8.24
C VAL A 67 12.86 3.48 7.00
N ASN A 68 13.50 3.50 5.84
CA ASN A 68 12.88 3.97 4.59
C ASN A 68 12.01 2.92 3.88
N GLU A 69 12.32 1.63 4.05
CA GLU A 69 11.53 0.56 3.43
C GLU A 69 10.16 0.45 4.10
N SER A 70 9.08 0.62 3.32
CA SER A 70 7.71 0.69 3.88
C SER A 70 7.34 -0.53 4.73
N PHE A 71 7.72 -1.75 4.34
CA PHE A 71 7.51 -2.96 5.11
C PHE A 71 8.28 -2.90 6.44
N GLY A 72 9.56 -2.55 6.37
CA GLY A 72 10.42 -2.40 7.55
C GLY A 72 9.90 -1.32 8.51
N ALA A 73 9.42 -0.19 7.99
CA ALA A 73 8.84 0.88 8.79
C ALA A 73 7.56 0.42 9.51
N CYS A 74 6.66 -0.28 8.83
CA CYS A 74 5.46 -0.85 9.47
C CYS A 74 5.80 -1.86 10.56
N MET A 75 6.77 -2.76 10.31
CA MET A 75 7.23 -3.73 11.31
C MET A 75 7.95 -3.05 12.49
N TYR A 76 8.76 -2.03 12.22
CA TYR A 76 9.41 -1.22 13.24
C TYR A 76 8.38 -0.53 14.14
N LEU A 77 7.36 0.10 13.56
CA LEU A 77 6.30 0.78 14.30
C LEU A 77 5.53 -0.20 15.20
N GLU A 78 5.19 -1.38 14.69
CA GLU A 78 4.52 -2.40 15.51
C GLU A 78 5.43 -2.93 16.63
N SER A 79 6.72 -3.15 16.34
CA SER A 79 7.69 -3.63 17.33
C SER A 79 7.95 -2.61 18.45
N GLN A 80 8.21 -1.35 18.09
CA GLN A 80 8.55 -0.29 19.05
C GLN A 80 7.34 0.17 19.86
N PHE A 81 6.15 0.17 19.26
CA PHE A 81 4.92 0.66 19.88
C PHE A 81 3.93 -0.47 20.14
N LYS A 82 4.43 -1.67 20.48
CA LYS A 82 3.62 -2.89 20.69
C LYS A 82 2.43 -2.67 21.64
N SER A 83 2.63 -1.89 22.70
CA SER A 83 1.60 -1.61 23.73
C SER A 83 0.74 -0.37 23.44
N GLN A 84 0.86 0.27 22.28
CA GLN A 84 0.11 1.48 21.92
C GLN A 84 -0.78 1.23 20.70
N GLY A 85 -2.01 1.75 20.72
CA GLY A 85 -2.95 1.59 19.61
C GLY A 85 -3.38 0.14 19.38
N ASN A 86 -3.73 -0.18 18.14
CA ASN A 86 -4.16 -1.52 17.76
C ASN A 86 -2.97 -2.48 17.66
N LYS A 87 -3.21 -3.76 17.98
CA LYS A 87 -2.26 -4.85 17.78
C LYS A 87 -2.35 -5.32 16.33
N LEU A 88 -1.23 -5.31 15.61
CA LEU A 88 -1.18 -5.64 14.18
C LEU A 88 -0.48 -6.98 13.91
N ILE A 89 0.21 -7.54 14.89
CA ILE A 89 0.74 -8.91 14.87
C ILE A 89 -0.08 -9.77 15.87
N PRO A 90 -0.76 -10.84 15.41
CA PRO A 90 -1.47 -11.76 16.30
C PRO A 90 -0.56 -12.40 17.35
N ASP A 91 -1.11 -12.90 18.46
CA ASP A 91 -0.31 -13.63 19.46
C ASP A 91 -0.16 -15.12 19.11
N CYS A 92 -1.15 -15.70 18.42
CA CYS A 92 -1.16 -17.11 18.04
C CYS A 92 -0.16 -17.37 16.90
N ALA A 93 0.69 -18.40 17.06
CA ALA A 93 1.70 -18.76 16.06
C ALA A 93 1.11 -19.10 14.69
N GLU A 94 -0.06 -19.77 14.65
CA GLU A 94 -0.74 -20.10 13.39
C GLU A 94 -1.21 -18.83 12.66
N GLU A 95 -1.83 -17.90 13.39
CA GLU A 95 -2.28 -16.63 12.83
C GLU A 95 -1.11 -15.75 12.41
N GLN A 96 -0.01 -15.74 13.17
CA GLN A 96 1.23 -15.07 12.78
C GLN A 96 1.81 -15.64 11.49
N GLY A 97 1.89 -16.97 11.35
CA GLY A 97 2.37 -17.63 10.14
C GLY A 97 1.57 -17.20 8.91
N LYS A 98 0.24 -17.21 9.01
CA LYS A 98 -0.64 -16.75 7.95
C LYS A 98 -0.47 -15.26 7.66
N MET A 99 -0.34 -14.43 8.69
CA MET A 99 -0.12 -12.99 8.54
C MET A 99 1.18 -12.69 7.81
N TYR A 100 2.31 -13.30 8.21
CA TYR A 100 3.59 -13.10 7.53
C TYR A 100 3.55 -13.59 6.08
N GLN A 101 2.91 -14.73 5.82
CA GLN A 101 2.73 -15.23 4.45
C GLN A 101 2.02 -14.20 3.57
N ARG A 102 0.85 -13.71 4.00
CA ARG A 102 0.08 -12.69 3.24
C ARG A 102 0.83 -11.36 3.15
N LEU A 103 1.53 -10.95 4.21
CA LEU A 103 2.32 -9.73 4.24
C LEU A 103 3.38 -9.74 3.13
N PHE A 104 4.20 -10.79 3.05
CA PHE A 104 5.28 -10.87 2.06
C PHE A 104 4.78 -11.20 0.64
N GLU A 105 3.71 -11.99 0.48
CA GLU A 105 3.05 -12.18 -0.81
C GLU A 105 2.53 -10.87 -1.40
N GLY A 106 2.17 -9.89 -0.56
CA GLY A 106 1.79 -8.55 -0.99
C GLY A 106 2.85 -7.86 -1.87
N ASN A 107 4.12 -8.25 -1.78
CA ASN A 107 5.16 -7.77 -2.70
C ASN A 107 4.92 -8.25 -4.14
N THR A 108 4.54 -9.52 -4.32
CA THR A 108 4.23 -10.11 -5.64
C THR A 108 3.02 -9.42 -6.27
N LEU A 109 1.96 -9.20 -5.49
CA LEU A 109 0.79 -8.43 -5.95
C LEU A 109 1.19 -7.03 -6.42
N ASN A 110 1.96 -6.32 -5.60
CA ASN A 110 2.40 -4.98 -5.92
C ASN A 110 3.28 -4.95 -7.19
N GLN A 111 4.18 -5.91 -7.36
CA GLN A 111 5.04 -5.99 -8.54
C GLN A 111 4.21 -6.21 -9.82
N LYS A 112 3.33 -7.21 -9.84
CA LYS A 112 2.48 -7.50 -11.01
C LYS A 112 1.55 -6.33 -11.36
N MET A 113 1.03 -5.65 -10.33
CA MET A 113 0.24 -4.44 -10.52
C MET A 113 1.06 -3.32 -11.17
N VAL A 114 2.29 -3.09 -10.67
CA VAL A 114 3.22 -2.11 -11.23
C VAL A 114 3.59 -2.44 -12.68
N ASP A 115 3.82 -3.71 -13.00
CA ASP A 115 4.18 -4.15 -14.36
C ASP A 115 3.07 -3.88 -15.40
N VAL A 116 1.80 -3.79 -14.97
CA VAL A 116 0.70 -3.33 -15.83
C VAL A 116 0.61 -1.81 -15.82
N ILE A 117 0.44 -1.20 -14.65
CA ILE A 117 0.11 0.24 -14.53
C ILE A 117 1.28 1.11 -15.02
N TYR A 118 2.50 0.86 -14.53
CA TYR A 118 3.66 1.68 -14.86
C TYR A 118 4.24 1.39 -16.23
N TYR A 119 4.06 0.19 -16.80
CA TYR A 119 4.41 -0.04 -18.20
C TYR A 119 3.59 0.88 -19.11
N ASN A 120 2.28 0.98 -18.88
CA ASN A 120 1.41 1.89 -19.62
C ASN A 120 1.76 3.37 -19.38
N TYR A 121 2.22 3.73 -18.19
CA TYR A 121 2.60 5.12 -17.90
C TYR A 121 3.98 5.51 -18.45
N LYS A 122 4.98 4.63 -18.38
CA LYS A 122 6.39 4.95 -18.68
C LYS A 122 6.78 4.67 -20.13
N VAL A 123 6.13 3.71 -20.78
CA VAL A 123 6.46 3.35 -22.16
C VAL A 123 5.51 4.09 -23.11
N PRO A 124 6.04 4.95 -24.00
CA PRO A 124 5.25 5.61 -25.03
C PRO A 124 4.42 4.62 -25.83
N GLU A 125 3.21 5.00 -26.24
CA GLU A 125 2.26 4.08 -26.88
C GLU A 125 2.84 3.38 -28.12
N ASN A 126 3.61 4.11 -28.93
CA ASN A 126 4.29 3.60 -30.12
C ASN A 126 5.46 2.63 -29.84
N GLU A 127 5.93 2.54 -28.58
CA GLU A 127 7.01 1.63 -28.15
C GLU A 127 6.47 0.41 -27.39
N ARG A 128 5.16 0.35 -27.13
CA ARG A 128 4.56 -0.75 -26.36
C ARG A 128 4.49 -2.01 -27.20
N LEU A 129 4.91 -3.12 -26.60
CA LEU A 129 4.80 -4.44 -27.20
C LEU A 129 3.48 -5.09 -26.77
N GLU A 130 2.63 -5.46 -27.73
CA GLU A 130 1.37 -6.16 -27.45
C GLU A 130 1.58 -7.44 -26.62
N SER A 131 2.67 -8.17 -26.91
CA SER A 131 3.05 -9.39 -26.18
C SER A 131 3.44 -9.12 -24.72
N ALA A 132 3.99 -7.95 -24.41
CA ALA A 132 4.29 -7.54 -23.03
C ALA A 132 3.00 -7.12 -22.31
N ILE A 133 2.14 -6.32 -22.96
CA ILE A 133 0.84 -5.90 -22.40
C ILE A 133 0.01 -7.13 -22.04
N LYS A 134 -0.15 -8.07 -22.98
CA LYS A 134 -0.94 -9.30 -22.79
C LYS A 134 -0.41 -10.11 -21.61
N ARG A 135 0.89 -10.40 -21.59
CA ARG A 135 1.56 -11.18 -20.54
C ARG A 135 1.40 -10.55 -19.16
N ASN A 136 1.61 -9.24 -19.05
CA ASN A 136 1.50 -8.54 -17.76
C ASN A 136 0.05 -8.54 -17.26
N LYS A 137 -0.92 -8.32 -18.16
CA LYS A 137 -2.35 -8.38 -17.83
C LYS A 137 -2.77 -9.79 -17.39
N GLU A 138 -2.37 -10.83 -18.12
CA GLU A 138 -2.65 -12.23 -17.75
C GLU A 138 -2.03 -12.60 -16.39
N SER A 139 -0.76 -12.24 -16.16
CA SER A 139 -0.07 -12.50 -14.90
C SER A 139 -0.72 -11.79 -13.71
N LEU A 140 -1.17 -10.55 -13.90
CA LEU A 140 -1.93 -9.80 -12.89
C LEU A 140 -3.31 -10.41 -12.66
N ALA A 141 -4.02 -10.82 -13.71
CA ALA A 141 -5.34 -11.46 -13.57
C ALA A 141 -5.27 -12.77 -12.77
N GLU A 142 -4.23 -13.59 -13.00
CA GLU A 142 -3.97 -14.80 -12.21
C GLU A 142 -3.68 -14.48 -10.75
N GLU A 143 -2.89 -13.44 -10.49
CA GLU A 143 -2.60 -12.98 -9.13
C GLU A 143 -3.87 -12.53 -8.41
N ILE A 144 -4.68 -11.67 -9.04
CA ILE A 144 -5.92 -11.16 -8.45
C ILE A 144 -6.86 -12.32 -8.09
N LYS A 145 -6.93 -13.38 -8.91
CA LYS A 145 -7.71 -14.59 -8.59
C LYS A 145 -7.23 -15.28 -7.31
N LEU A 146 -5.92 -15.31 -7.02
CA LEU A 146 -5.39 -15.86 -5.77
C LEU A 146 -5.88 -15.03 -4.56
N TRP A 147 -5.79 -13.70 -4.65
CA TRP A 147 -6.23 -12.80 -3.58
C TRP A 147 -7.75 -12.81 -3.37
N GLU A 148 -8.52 -12.90 -4.45
CA GLU A 148 -9.97 -13.13 -4.41
C GLU A 148 -10.30 -14.44 -3.67
N GLY A 149 -9.52 -15.49 -3.90
CA GLY A 149 -9.64 -16.78 -3.22
C GLY A 149 -9.28 -16.73 -1.73
N TYR A 150 -8.33 -15.88 -1.32
CA TYR A 150 -7.99 -15.71 0.10
C TYR A 150 -9.08 -15.01 0.92
N LEU A 151 -9.93 -14.22 0.26
CA LEU A 151 -10.91 -13.34 0.90
C LEU A 151 -12.34 -13.90 0.98
N GLN A 152 -12.55 -15.20 0.74
CA GLN A 152 -13.86 -15.88 0.75
C GLN A 152 -14.72 -15.58 2.01
N GLY A 153 -15.41 -14.44 2.01
CA GLY A 153 -16.28 -13.94 3.07
C GLY A 153 -15.66 -13.01 4.12
N CYS A 154 -14.33 -12.87 4.22
CA CYS A 154 -13.66 -12.13 5.29
C CYS A 154 -13.29 -10.69 4.89
N CYS A 155 -13.25 -9.78 5.89
CA CYS A 155 -12.79 -8.40 5.70
C CYS A 155 -11.32 -8.19 6.07
N CYS A 156 -10.58 -9.25 6.40
CA CYS A 156 -9.15 -9.24 6.73
C CYS A 156 -8.44 -10.43 6.08
N LEU A 157 -7.15 -10.29 5.77
CA LEU A 157 -6.38 -11.28 4.99
C LEU A 157 -5.83 -12.45 5.81
N ALA A 158 -5.57 -12.20 7.10
CA ALA A 158 -4.84 -13.14 7.96
C ALA A 158 -5.70 -13.74 9.08
N GLY A 159 -7.03 -13.66 8.98
CA GLY A 159 -7.94 -14.15 10.02
C GLY A 159 -9.08 -13.16 10.25
N LYS A 160 -9.59 -13.09 11.49
CA LYS A 160 -10.73 -12.24 11.84
C LYS A 160 -10.35 -10.77 12.09
N ASN A 161 -9.10 -10.53 12.47
CA ASN A 161 -8.61 -9.22 12.89
C ASN A 161 -7.79 -8.55 11.78
N PHE A 162 -7.79 -7.22 11.80
CA PHE A 162 -6.93 -6.41 10.94
C PHE A 162 -5.47 -6.52 11.41
N THR A 163 -4.56 -6.81 10.50
CA THR A 163 -3.14 -7.09 10.81
C THR A 163 -2.19 -6.31 9.90
N LEU A 164 -0.88 -6.46 10.10
CA LEU A 164 0.12 -5.95 9.17
C LEU A 164 -0.07 -6.45 7.73
N ALA A 165 -0.63 -7.64 7.52
CA ALA A 165 -0.96 -8.11 6.17
C ALA A 165 -1.93 -7.13 5.46
N ASP A 166 -2.94 -6.65 6.18
CA ASP A 166 -3.93 -5.71 5.66
C ASP A 166 -3.32 -4.31 5.46
N VAL A 167 -2.48 -3.85 6.39
CA VAL A 167 -1.71 -2.59 6.24
C VAL A 167 -0.91 -2.57 4.93
N ILE A 168 -0.26 -3.70 4.61
CA ILE A 168 0.62 -3.82 3.45
C ILE A 168 -0.14 -3.96 2.14
N VAL A 169 -1.18 -4.80 2.12
CA VAL A 169 -1.88 -5.20 0.90
C VAL A 169 -2.99 -4.23 0.52
N TYR A 170 -3.70 -3.63 1.49
CA TYR A 170 -4.84 -2.77 1.21
C TYR A 170 -4.54 -1.64 0.20
N PRO A 171 -3.42 -0.89 0.30
CA PRO A 171 -3.10 0.14 -0.69
C PRO A 171 -3.00 -0.37 -2.13
N ALA A 172 -2.50 -1.60 -2.34
CA ALA A 172 -2.44 -2.21 -3.67
C ALA A 172 -3.85 -2.58 -4.18
N VAL A 173 -4.69 -3.16 -3.31
CA VAL A 173 -6.08 -3.48 -3.65
C VAL A 173 -6.89 -2.22 -3.98
N ALA A 174 -6.73 -1.16 -3.18
CA ALA A 174 -7.36 0.14 -3.45
C ALA A 174 -6.93 0.70 -4.82
N TYR A 175 -5.67 0.48 -5.21
CA TYR A 175 -5.17 0.82 -6.55
C TYR A 175 -5.85 0.00 -7.66
N LEU A 176 -6.04 -1.30 -7.49
CA LEU A 176 -6.74 -2.11 -8.50
C LEU A 176 -8.13 -1.53 -8.81
N PHE A 177 -8.91 -1.19 -7.78
CA PHE A 177 -10.22 -0.56 -7.96
C PHE A 177 -10.13 0.86 -8.51
N ARG A 178 -9.12 1.64 -8.11
CA ARG A 178 -8.86 2.96 -8.68
C ARG A 178 -8.61 2.90 -10.20
N PHE A 179 -7.99 1.83 -10.68
CA PHE A 179 -7.71 1.59 -12.10
C PHE A 179 -8.76 0.70 -12.79
N GLY A 180 -9.95 0.56 -12.19
CA GLY A 180 -11.13 0.06 -12.88
C GLY A 180 -11.36 -1.45 -12.76
N LEU A 181 -10.73 -2.13 -11.79
CA LEU A 181 -10.99 -3.55 -11.55
C LEU A 181 -12.49 -3.81 -11.32
N SER A 182 -13.05 -4.80 -12.01
CA SER A 182 -14.47 -5.13 -11.95
C SER A 182 -14.87 -5.71 -10.59
N GLU A 183 -15.75 -5.00 -9.87
CA GLU A 183 -16.35 -5.51 -8.64
C GLU A 183 -17.23 -6.76 -8.85
N GLN A 184 -17.85 -6.88 -10.04
CA GLN A 184 -18.69 -8.03 -10.38
C GLN A 184 -17.87 -9.29 -10.58
N ARG A 185 -16.65 -9.16 -11.13
CA ARG A 185 -15.73 -10.27 -11.34
C ARG A 185 -15.00 -10.69 -10.06
N TYR A 186 -14.76 -9.74 -9.16
CA TYR A 186 -13.98 -9.93 -7.92
C TYR A 186 -14.75 -9.44 -6.69
N PRO A 187 -15.89 -10.07 -6.34
CA PRO A 187 -16.78 -9.61 -5.29
C PRO A 187 -16.17 -9.66 -3.88
N HIS A 188 -15.29 -10.62 -3.57
CA HIS A 188 -14.66 -10.70 -2.25
C HIS A 188 -13.61 -9.60 -2.05
N LEU A 189 -12.79 -9.33 -3.06
CA LEU A 189 -11.89 -8.18 -3.08
C LEU A 189 -12.66 -6.87 -3.00
N ALA A 190 -13.78 -6.74 -3.71
CA ALA A 190 -14.62 -5.54 -3.66
C ALA A 190 -15.20 -5.32 -2.26
N LYS A 191 -15.68 -6.40 -1.61
CA LYS A 191 -16.14 -6.37 -0.22
C LYS A 191 -15.02 -5.95 0.72
N TYR A 192 -13.85 -6.58 0.63
CA TYR A 192 -12.66 -6.25 1.42
C TYR A 192 -12.28 -4.78 1.28
N TYR A 193 -12.17 -4.30 0.03
CA TYR A 193 -11.86 -2.92 -0.29
C TYR A 193 -12.86 -1.94 0.35
N LYS A 194 -14.16 -2.17 0.18
CA LYS A 194 -15.22 -1.29 0.71
C LYS A 194 -15.27 -1.32 2.24
N CYS A 195 -15.15 -2.50 2.86
CA CYS A 195 -15.15 -2.62 4.31
C CYS A 195 -13.97 -1.87 4.93
N LEU A 196 -12.76 -2.06 4.39
CA LEU A 196 -11.57 -1.41 4.93
C LEU A 196 -11.49 0.07 4.54
N LYS A 197 -12.08 0.50 3.43
CA LYS A 197 -12.24 1.93 3.10
C LYS A 197 -12.95 2.71 4.21
N GLU A 198 -13.84 2.06 4.95
CA GLU A 198 -14.57 2.69 6.05
C GLU A 198 -13.77 2.75 7.37
N ARG A 199 -12.62 2.07 7.45
CA ARG A 199 -11.77 2.00 8.65
C ARG A 199 -11.17 3.38 8.96
N PRO A 200 -11.14 3.84 10.23
CA PRO A 200 -10.67 5.17 10.58
C PRO A 200 -9.25 5.51 10.07
N SER A 201 -8.30 4.59 10.22
CA SER A 201 -6.91 4.76 9.74
C SER A 201 -6.83 4.96 8.23
N ILE A 202 -7.63 4.22 7.47
CA ILE A 202 -7.69 4.31 6.01
C ILE A 202 -8.38 5.59 5.55
N LYS A 203 -9.46 6.01 6.23
CA LYS A 203 -10.11 7.30 5.97
C LYS A 203 -9.17 8.49 6.23
N ALA A 204 -8.44 8.44 7.35
CA ALA A 204 -7.50 9.48 7.76
C ALA A 204 -6.32 9.59 6.78
N SER A 205 -5.83 8.45 6.29
CA SER A 205 -4.68 8.38 5.36
C SER A 205 -5.07 8.38 3.88
N TRP A 206 -6.34 8.59 3.54
CA TRP A 206 -6.81 8.51 2.15
C TRP A 206 -6.08 9.51 1.23
N PRO A 207 -5.55 9.08 0.07
CA PRO A 207 -4.76 9.93 -0.81
C PRO A 207 -5.47 11.25 -1.18
N PRO A 208 -4.88 12.42 -0.87
CA PRO A 208 -5.48 13.72 -1.19
C PRO A 208 -5.83 13.90 -2.67
N THR A 209 -4.91 13.48 -3.57
CA THR A 209 -5.11 13.59 -5.02
C THR A 209 -6.30 12.76 -5.53
N TRP A 210 -6.70 11.70 -4.81
CA TRP A 210 -7.89 10.91 -5.15
C TRP A 210 -9.18 11.56 -4.66
N LYS A 211 -9.12 12.46 -3.67
CA LYS A 211 -10.28 13.28 -3.27
C LYS A 211 -10.52 14.39 -4.28
N GLU A 212 -9.45 15.00 -4.76
CA GLU A 212 -9.48 16.06 -5.77
C GLU A 212 -9.94 15.55 -7.14
N ASN A 213 -9.49 14.34 -7.52
CA ASN A 213 -9.95 13.65 -8.71
C ASN A 213 -10.61 12.32 -8.34
N PRO A 214 -11.91 12.28 -8.03
CA PRO A 214 -12.59 11.07 -7.61
C PRO A 214 -12.74 10.04 -8.73
N GLN A 215 -12.69 10.47 -10.00
CA GLN A 215 -12.78 9.57 -11.14
C GLN A 215 -11.52 8.70 -11.24
N GLY A 216 -11.74 7.39 -11.34
CA GLY A 216 -10.69 6.41 -11.55
C GLY A 216 -10.16 6.40 -12.97
N GLN A 217 -9.37 5.37 -13.29
CA GLN A 217 -8.98 5.02 -14.64
C GLN A 217 -9.59 3.67 -15.01
N ASP A 218 -9.57 3.34 -16.30
CA ASP A 218 -10.23 2.15 -16.85
C ASP A 218 -9.24 1.05 -17.27
N LEU A 219 -7.97 1.16 -16.90
CA LEU A 219 -6.90 0.28 -17.41
C LEU A 219 -7.13 -1.21 -17.12
N LEU A 220 -7.79 -1.51 -16.01
CA LEU A 220 -8.05 -2.87 -15.51
C LEU A 220 -9.50 -3.32 -15.69
N LYS A 221 -10.34 -2.58 -16.42
CA LYS A 221 -11.76 -2.91 -16.59
C LYS A 221 -12.02 -4.26 -17.28
N ASP A 222 -11.07 -4.68 -18.12
CA ASP A 222 -11.14 -5.92 -18.89
C ASP A 222 -10.45 -7.12 -18.21
N LEU A 223 -9.80 -6.89 -17.05
CA LEU A 223 -9.19 -7.96 -16.25
C LEU A 223 -10.25 -8.80 -15.53
#